data_AF-A0A1M6G5D9-F1
#
_entry.id   AF-A0A1M6G5D9-F1
#
_cell.length_a   1.000
_cell.length_b   1.000
_cell.length_c   1.000
_cell.angle_alpha   90.00
_cell.angle_beta   90.00
_cell.angle_gamma   90.00
#
_symmetry.space_group_name_H-M   'P 1'
#
loop_
_entity.id
_entity.type
_entity.pdbx_description
1 polymer ?
#
loop_
_entity_poly.entity_id
_entity_poly.type
_entity_poly.pdbx_seq_one_letter_code
_entity_poly.pdbx_strand_id
1 'polypeptide(L)'
;MRHLLPLSSALFLLLAAGCNKSKPDGGQEQAAPASAAAPDSAAALRAQVAAPQAGDVYVVQFQPPGAAQRRYFFYHVFRVTPDSAYLHPARKDAADAAADLAQPDFQASANTMAYSRAELAELLQEQPGDVNKARLVQVRRAQ
;
A
#
# COMPACT_ATOMS: atom_id res chain seq x y z
N MET A 1 -29.02 -8.77 50.40
CA MET A 1 -27.97 -9.82 50.38
C MET A 1 -26.80 -9.18 49.61
N ARG A 2 -25.64 -8.77 50.19
CA ARG A 2 -24.62 -9.53 50.95
C ARG A 2 -24.22 -10.82 50.20
N HIS A 3 -22.98 -11.11 49.78
CA HIS A 3 -21.62 -10.53 49.98
C HIS A 3 -20.94 -10.26 48.60
N LEU A 4 -19.81 -9.57 48.35
CA LEU A 4 -18.63 -9.03 49.10
C LEU A 4 -17.37 -9.96 49.21
N LEU A 5 -16.16 -9.36 49.03
CA LEU A 5 -14.77 -9.92 49.09
C LEU A 5 -14.29 -10.81 47.91
N PRO A 6 -12.97 -11.05 47.72
CA PRO A 6 -11.79 -10.15 47.83
C PRO A 6 -10.82 -10.25 46.60
N LEU A 7 -10.06 -9.22 46.23
CA LEU A 7 -8.72 -8.86 46.75
C LEU A 7 -7.67 -10.00 46.73
N SER A 8 -6.67 -9.91 45.83
CA SER A 8 -5.37 -10.60 45.95
C SER A 8 -4.25 -9.73 45.40
N SER A 9 -3.44 -9.18 46.29
CA SER A 9 -2.28 -8.34 46.01
C SER A 9 -0.98 -9.14 46.01
N ALA A 10 -0.13 -8.94 45.01
CA ALA A 10 1.32 -9.12 45.06
C ALA A 10 1.88 -8.30 43.88
N LEU A 11 2.49 -7.13 44.02
CA LEU A 11 3.44 -6.64 45.01
C LEU A 11 4.72 -7.50 45.09
N PHE A 12 5.56 -7.35 44.07
CA PHE A 12 7.01 -7.46 44.24
C PHE A 12 7.67 -6.16 43.80
N LEU A 13 7.97 -5.28 44.77
CA LEU A 13 8.98 -4.25 44.58
C LEU A 13 10.36 -4.92 44.68
N LEU A 14 11.18 -4.82 43.65
CA LEU A 14 12.63 -4.86 43.82
C LEU A 14 13.18 -3.44 43.65
N LEU A 15 13.55 -2.81 44.76
CA LEU A 15 14.45 -1.65 44.74
C LEU A 15 15.87 -2.13 44.50
N ALA A 16 16.47 -1.75 43.37
CA ALA A 16 17.91 -1.73 43.19
C ALA A 16 18.37 -0.27 43.07
N ALA A 17 18.54 0.39 44.22
CA ALA A 17 19.06 1.76 44.28
C ALA A 17 20.59 1.72 44.23
N GLY A 18 21.16 1.94 43.04
CA GLY A 18 22.60 2.06 42.82
C GLY A 18 22.93 3.35 42.07
N CYS A 19 23.12 4.45 42.81
CA CYS A 19 23.62 5.69 42.22
C CYS A 19 25.11 5.54 41.88
N ASN A 20 25.46 5.59 40.59
CA ASN A 20 26.83 5.89 40.19
C ASN A 20 26.87 6.86 39.01
N LYS A 21 27.88 7.72 39.00
CA LYS A 21 27.83 9.04 38.34
C LYS A 21 28.97 9.16 37.35
N SER A 22 28.72 9.05 36.03
CA SER A 22 29.43 9.79 34.97
C SER A 22 29.03 9.44 33.53
N LYS A 23 28.78 10.52 32.77
CA LYS A 23 28.98 10.71 31.32
C LYS A 23 28.00 10.01 30.33
N PRO A 24 27.59 10.70 29.24
CA PRO A 24 26.54 10.21 28.36
C PRO A 24 27.13 9.41 27.19
N ASP A 25 26.49 8.30 26.84
CA ASP A 25 26.69 7.64 25.56
C ASP A 25 25.42 6.88 25.14
N GLY A 26 25.25 6.69 23.84
CA GLY A 26 24.32 5.70 23.29
C GLY A 26 22.86 5.74 23.77
N GLY A 27 22.19 6.89 23.67
CA GLY A 27 20.72 6.93 23.67
C GLY A 27 20.20 6.23 22.42
N GLN A 28 20.11 4.89 22.44
CA GLN A 28 19.40 4.12 21.43
C GLN A 28 17.90 4.41 21.55
N GLU A 29 17.47 5.50 20.90
CA GLU A 29 16.07 5.67 20.58
C GLU A 29 15.62 4.43 19.81
N GLN A 30 14.62 3.75 20.36
CA GLN A 30 14.09 2.51 19.83
C GLN A 30 13.34 2.81 18.54
N ALA A 31 14.09 2.91 17.45
CA ALA A 31 13.53 2.99 16.11
C ALA A 31 12.58 1.80 15.92
N ALA A 32 11.29 2.11 15.79
CA ALA A 32 10.34 1.18 15.20
C ALA A 32 10.95 0.63 13.91
N PRO A 33 10.76 -0.66 13.56
CA PRO A 33 11.44 -1.26 12.42
C PRO A 33 11.12 -0.49 11.14
N ALA A 34 12.06 0.38 10.75
CA ALA A 34 11.97 1.15 9.53
C ALA A 34 11.97 0.14 8.38
N SER A 35 10.89 0.13 7.60
CA SER A 35 10.55 -0.96 6.69
C SER A 35 11.65 -1.23 5.67
N ALA A 36 12.53 -2.19 5.98
CA ALA A 36 13.64 -2.60 5.13
C ALA A 36 13.17 -3.35 3.86
N ALA A 37 11.86 -3.66 3.76
CA ALA A 37 11.24 -4.26 2.58
C ALA A 37 10.95 -3.25 1.45
N ALA A 38 11.18 -1.95 1.68
CA ALA A 38 10.83 -0.88 0.73
C ALA A 38 11.56 -0.91 -0.65
N PRO A 39 12.88 -1.17 -0.77
CA PRO A 39 13.57 -1.11 -2.06
C PRO A 39 13.20 -2.30 -2.96
N ASP A 40 13.19 -3.52 -2.41
CA ASP A 40 12.90 -4.74 -3.16
C ASP A 40 11.45 -4.76 -3.67
N SER A 41 10.51 -4.31 -2.84
CA SER A 41 9.09 -4.18 -3.23
C SER A 41 8.92 -3.17 -4.38
N ALA A 42 9.64 -2.04 -4.34
CA ALA A 42 9.60 -1.04 -5.40
C ALA A 42 10.34 -1.49 -6.68
N ALA A 43 11.38 -2.31 -6.57
CA ALA A 43 12.06 -2.93 -7.71
C ALA A 43 11.17 -4.00 -8.38
N ALA A 44 10.52 -4.85 -7.57
CA ALA A 44 9.56 -5.84 -8.03
C ALA A 44 8.37 -5.19 -8.76
N LEU A 45 7.80 -4.11 -8.21
CA LEU A 45 6.73 -3.36 -8.86
C LEU A 45 7.16 -2.78 -10.22
N ARG A 46 8.36 -2.19 -10.30
CA ARG A 46 8.94 -1.72 -11.58
C ARG A 46 9.09 -2.85 -12.59
N ALA A 47 9.57 -4.01 -12.17
CA ALA A 47 9.73 -5.18 -13.04
C ALA A 47 8.36 -5.71 -13.55
N GLN A 48 7.34 -5.76 -12.67
CA GLN A 48 5.97 -6.12 -13.05
C GLN A 48 5.37 -5.16 -14.07
N VAL A 49 5.61 -3.84 -13.92
CA VAL A 49 5.12 -2.81 -14.84
C VAL A 49 5.87 -2.77 -16.17
N ALA A 50 7.16 -3.09 -16.18
CA ALA A 50 7.94 -3.24 -17.40
C ALA A 50 7.52 -4.48 -18.22
N ALA A 51 7.06 -5.54 -17.53
CA ALA A 51 6.58 -6.79 -18.12
C ALA A 51 5.14 -7.13 -17.65
N PRO A 52 4.13 -6.35 -18.08
CA PRO A 52 2.73 -6.60 -17.74
C PRO A 52 2.22 -7.84 -18.46
N GLN A 53 1.25 -8.50 -17.83
CA GLN A 53 0.64 -9.72 -18.30
C GLN A 53 -0.89 -9.54 -18.40
N ALA A 54 -1.52 -10.23 -19.34
CA ALA A 54 -2.98 -10.29 -19.36
C ALA A 54 -3.46 -11.02 -18.08
N GLY A 55 -4.42 -10.45 -17.37
CA GLY A 55 -4.84 -10.88 -16.04
C GLY A 55 -4.23 -10.07 -14.88
N ASP A 56 -3.24 -9.21 -15.12
CA ASP A 56 -2.75 -8.29 -14.08
C ASP A 56 -3.84 -7.30 -13.67
N VAL A 57 -3.97 -7.04 -12.37
CA VAL A 57 -4.74 -5.91 -11.86
C VAL A 57 -3.81 -4.87 -11.25
N TYR A 58 -3.79 -3.70 -11.86
CA TYR A 58 -3.05 -2.53 -11.43
C TYR A 58 -3.84 -1.79 -10.33
N VAL A 59 -3.22 -1.57 -9.18
CA VAL A 59 -3.83 -0.88 -8.03
C VAL A 59 -3.27 0.55 -7.95
N VAL A 60 -4.09 1.52 -8.35
CA VAL A 60 -3.73 2.94 -8.36
C VAL A 60 -4.29 3.61 -7.11
N GLN A 61 -3.39 4.10 -6.27
CA GLN A 61 -3.70 4.93 -5.12
C GLN A 61 -3.88 6.38 -5.57
N PHE A 62 -4.91 7.06 -5.06
CA PHE A 62 -5.13 8.49 -5.25
C PHE A 62 -5.68 9.14 -3.97
N GLN A 63 -5.65 10.46 -3.90
CA GLN A 63 -6.18 11.26 -2.80
C GLN A 63 -7.04 12.40 -3.38
N PRO A 64 -8.38 12.32 -3.31
CA PRO A 64 -9.24 13.39 -3.80
C PRO A 64 -8.89 14.75 -3.18
N PRO A 65 -8.96 15.86 -3.93
CA PRO A 65 -8.75 17.20 -3.39
C PRO A 65 -9.66 17.48 -2.17
N GLY A 66 -9.06 17.92 -1.07
CA GLY A 66 -9.76 18.16 0.20
C GLY A 66 -10.03 16.91 1.06
N ALA A 67 -9.78 15.69 0.56
CA ALA A 67 -9.90 14.47 1.37
C ALA A 67 -8.62 14.21 2.18
N ALA A 68 -8.78 13.83 3.45
CA ALA A 68 -7.66 13.40 4.30
C ALA A 68 -7.24 11.93 4.03
N GLN A 69 -8.13 11.13 3.45
CA GLN A 69 -7.92 9.71 3.19
C GLN A 69 -7.58 9.44 1.72
N ARG A 70 -6.75 8.43 1.50
CA ARG A 70 -6.47 7.89 0.16
C ARG A 70 -7.53 6.85 -0.23
N ARG A 71 -7.70 6.69 -1.53
CA ARG A 71 -8.65 5.78 -2.18
C ARG A 71 -7.90 5.00 -3.27
N TYR A 72 -8.49 3.90 -3.74
CA TYR A 72 -7.84 3.00 -4.68
C TYR A 72 -8.76 2.72 -5.88
N PHE A 73 -8.29 3.02 -7.09
CA PHE A 73 -8.87 2.52 -8.33
C PHE A 73 -8.10 1.30 -8.81
N PHE A 74 -8.81 0.42 -9.51
CA PHE A 74 -8.25 -0.81 -10.06
C PHE A 74 -8.38 -0.80 -11.57
N TYR A 75 -7.36 -1.30 -12.26
CA TYR A 75 -7.38 -1.48 -13.71
C TYR A 75 -6.97 -2.91 -14.06
N HIS A 76 -7.81 -3.63 -14.79
CA HIS A 76 -7.51 -4.97 -15.27
C HIS A 76 -6.85 -4.90 -16.66
N VAL A 77 -5.64 -5.44 -16.78
CA VAL A 77 -4.92 -5.60 -18.04
C VAL A 77 -5.51 -6.81 -18.78
N PHE A 78 -6.37 -6.57 -19.76
CA PHE A 78 -7.04 -7.65 -20.50
C PHE A 78 -6.29 -8.08 -21.77
N ARG A 79 -5.37 -7.24 -22.28
CA ARG A 79 -4.54 -7.52 -23.45
C ARG A 79 -3.19 -6.83 -23.35
N VAL A 80 -2.14 -7.48 -23.82
CA VAL A 80 -0.79 -6.92 -23.98
C VAL A 80 -0.34 -7.14 -25.44
N THR A 81 0.33 -6.14 -26.02
CA THR A 81 1.06 -6.19 -27.29
C THR A 81 2.54 -5.92 -27.01
N PRO A 82 3.47 -5.98 -27.99
CA PRO A 82 4.88 -5.67 -27.74
C PRO A 82 5.09 -4.29 -27.11
N ASP A 83 4.33 -3.29 -27.55
CA ASP A 83 4.54 -1.87 -27.22
C ASP A 83 3.52 -1.30 -26.22
N SER A 84 2.44 -2.02 -25.90
CA SER A 84 1.31 -1.47 -25.12
C SER A 84 0.61 -2.52 -24.25
N ALA A 85 -0.09 -2.04 -23.22
CA ALA A 85 -1.12 -2.78 -22.50
C ALA A 85 -2.48 -2.09 -22.67
N TYR A 86 -3.55 -2.88 -22.69
CA TYR A 86 -4.92 -2.41 -22.75
C TYR A 86 -5.63 -2.72 -21.44
N LEU A 87 -6.17 -1.67 -20.83
CA LEU A 87 -6.69 -1.66 -19.48
C LEU A 87 -8.22 -1.42 -19.50
N HIS A 88 -8.93 -2.13 -18.64
CA HIS A 88 -10.32 -1.81 -18.26
C HIS A 88 -10.34 -1.29 -16.82
N PRO A 89 -10.88 -0.08 -16.56
CA PRO A 89 -11.07 0.40 -15.20
C PRO A 89 -12.17 -0.39 -14.48
N ALA A 90 -12.03 -0.56 -13.17
CA ALA A 90 -13.12 -0.94 -12.29
C ALA A 90 -14.15 0.19 -12.20
N ARG A 91 -15.42 -0.16 -12.02
CA ARG A 91 -16.54 0.82 -11.90
C ARG A 91 -16.53 1.66 -10.63
N LYS A 92 -15.79 1.25 -9.60
CA LYS A 92 -15.76 1.88 -8.27
C LYS A 92 -14.34 1.89 -7.71
N ASP A 93 -14.06 2.89 -6.89
CA ASP A 93 -12.90 2.95 -6.02
C ASP A 93 -13.16 2.28 -4.66
N ALA A 94 -12.11 1.83 -4.01
CA ALA A 94 -12.14 1.25 -2.67
C ALA A 94 -11.36 2.08 -1.64
N ALA A 95 -11.62 1.80 -0.36
CA ALA A 95 -10.82 2.33 0.76
C ALA A 95 -9.52 1.53 1.01
N ASP A 96 -9.39 0.35 0.38
CA ASP A 96 -8.29 -0.60 0.61
C ASP A 96 -7.71 -1.09 -0.74
N ALA A 97 -6.39 -1.22 -0.83
CA ALA A 97 -5.68 -1.81 -1.97
C ALA A 97 -5.93 -3.32 -2.11
N ALA A 98 -6.20 -4.00 -1.00
CA ALA A 98 -6.47 -5.43 -0.92
C ALA A 98 -7.95 -5.78 -1.12
N ALA A 99 -8.82 -4.80 -1.42
CA ALA A 99 -10.26 -5.02 -1.61
C ALA A 99 -10.55 -6.21 -2.55
N ASP A 100 -11.57 -7.01 -2.23
CA ASP A 100 -11.95 -8.12 -3.08
C ASP A 100 -12.49 -7.61 -4.43
N LEU A 101 -12.08 -8.28 -5.50
CA LEU A 101 -12.40 -7.97 -6.88
C LEU A 101 -13.20 -9.12 -7.55
N ALA A 102 -13.63 -10.12 -6.78
CA ALA A 102 -14.39 -11.28 -7.25
C ALA A 102 -15.87 -10.95 -7.57
N GLN A 103 -16.12 -10.04 -8.52
CA GLN A 103 -17.40 -9.80 -9.22
C GLN A 103 -17.13 -8.93 -10.48
N PRO A 104 -18.06 -8.79 -11.45
CA PRO A 104 -17.76 -8.23 -12.79
C PRO A 104 -17.67 -6.69 -12.85
N ASP A 105 -16.93 -6.06 -11.92
CA ASP A 105 -16.68 -4.62 -11.91
C ASP A 105 -15.72 -4.14 -13.02
N PHE A 106 -14.94 -5.05 -13.61
CA PHE A 106 -14.18 -4.81 -14.85
C PHE A 106 -15.03 -5.17 -16.07
N GLN A 107 -15.67 -4.17 -16.68
CA GLN A 107 -16.38 -4.40 -17.93
C GLN A 107 -15.49 -4.19 -19.15
N ALA A 108 -15.52 -5.17 -20.05
CA ALA A 108 -15.22 -4.96 -21.46
C ALA A 108 -16.15 -3.87 -22.00
N SER A 109 -15.61 -2.66 -22.11
CA SER A 109 -16.37 -1.44 -22.35
C SER A 109 -15.64 -0.54 -23.34
N ALA A 110 -16.36 0.42 -23.90
CA ALA A 110 -15.81 1.45 -24.79
C ALA A 110 -14.67 2.26 -24.13
N ASN A 111 -14.62 2.28 -22.79
CA ASN A 111 -13.56 2.92 -21.99
C ASN A 111 -12.30 2.02 -21.89
N THR A 112 -11.91 1.43 -23.02
CA THR A 112 -10.64 0.73 -23.15
C THR A 112 -9.52 1.76 -23.20
N MET A 113 -8.62 1.72 -22.22
CA MET A 113 -7.45 2.61 -22.19
C MET A 113 -6.24 1.86 -22.73
N ALA A 114 -5.63 2.37 -23.79
CA ALA A 114 -4.34 1.87 -24.27
C ALA A 114 -3.22 2.70 -23.62
N TYR A 115 -2.25 2.02 -23.03
CA TYR A 115 -1.04 2.62 -22.45
C TYR A 115 0.20 2.01 -23.11
N SER A 116 1.10 2.83 -23.62
CA SER A 116 2.43 2.41 -24.05
C SER A 116 3.31 1.97 -22.88
N ARG A 117 4.44 1.29 -23.16
CA ARG A 117 5.45 0.95 -22.13
C ARG A 117 5.91 2.15 -21.32
N ALA A 118 6.05 3.32 -21.94
CA ALA A 118 6.48 4.54 -21.28
C ALA A 118 5.40 5.05 -20.32
N GLU A 119 4.15 5.19 -20.79
CA GLU A 119 3.03 5.68 -19.98
C GLU A 119 2.71 4.71 -18.81
N LEU A 120 2.89 3.40 -18.99
CA LEU A 120 2.79 2.44 -17.88
C LEU A 120 3.85 2.70 -16.79
N ALA A 121 5.08 3.04 -17.17
CA ALA A 121 6.14 3.37 -16.23
C ALA A 121 5.88 4.73 -15.54
N GLU A 122 5.25 5.69 -16.21
CA GLU A 122 4.83 6.96 -15.62
C GLU A 122 3.77 6.80 -14.53
N LEU A 123 2.97 5.71 -14.53
CA LEU A 123 2.04 5.42 -13.44
C LEU A 123 2.75 5.18 -12.09
N LEU A 124 4.05 4.84 -12.07
CA LEU A 124 4.81 4.56 -10.84
C LEU A 124 5.12 5.80 -9.99
N GLN A 125 4.88 7.01 -10.51
CA GLN A 125 5.21 8.27 -9.86
C GLN A 125 4.01 9.22 -9.84
N GLU A 126 3.91 10.04 -8.79
CA GLU A 126 2.93 11.14 -8.74
C GLU A 126 3.31 12.17 -9.81
N GLN A 127 2.36 12.53 -10.68
CA GLN A 127 2.63 13.43 -11.80
C GLN A 127 2.63 14.91 -11.34
N PRO A 128 3.60 15.74 -11.79
CA PRO A 128 3.61 17.16 -11.48
C PRO A 128 2.31 17.85 -11.92
N GLY A 129 1.58 18.42 -10.96
CA GLY A 129 0.30 19.08 -11.21
C GLY A 129 -0.94 18.18 -11.14
N ASP A 130 -0.81 16.87 -10.93
CA ASP A 130 -1.98 16.04 -10.63
C ASP A 130 -2.50 16.34 -9.21
N VAL A 131 -3.66 16.99 -9.16
CA VAL A 131 -4.36 17.34 -7.93
C VAL A 131 -4.79 16.12 -7.10
N ASN A 132 -4.89 14.94 -7.72
CA ASN A 132 -5.28 13.69 -7.06
C ASN A 132 -4.08 12.89 -6.52
N LYS A 133 -2.84 13.29 -6.83
CA LYS A 133 -1.61 12.56 -6.42
C LYS A 133 -1.68 11.07 -6.75
N ALA A 134 -2.17 10.75 -7.94
CA ALA A 134 -2.38 9.38 -8.38
C ALA A 134 -1.02 8.71 -8.66
N ARG A 135 -0.88 7.46 -8.19
CA ARG A 135 0.21 6.56 -8.56
C ARG A 135 -0.19 5.10 -8.40
N LEU A 136 0.38 4.25 -9.22
CA LEU A 136 0.37 2.80 -9.05
C LEU A 136 1.20 2.44 -7.81
N VAL A 137 0.62 1.62 -6.92
CA VAL A 137 1.29 1.15 -5.69
C VAL A 137 1.46 -0.36 -5.62
N GLN A 138 0.76 -1.12 -6.47
CA GLN A 138 0.80 -2.57 -6.49
C GLN A 138 0.31 -3.11 -7.85
N VAL A 139 0.88 -4.23 -8.30
CA VAL A 139 0.26 -5.10 -9.31
C VAL A 139 -0.16 -6.39 -8.62
N ARG A 140 -1.43 -6.78 -8.78
CA ARG A 140 -1.99 -8.06 -8.34
C ARG A 140 -1.97 -9.00 -9.54
N ARG A 141 -1.05 -9.96 -9.52
CA ARG A 141 -0.90 -11.01 -10.53
C ARG A 141 -1.36 -12.34 -9.92
N ALA A 142 -2.10 -13.15 -10.66
CA ALA A 142 -2.33 -14.54 -10.28
C ALA A 142 -0.99 -15.29 -10.37
N GLN A 143 -0.58 -15.95 -9.30
CA GLN A 143 0.63 -16.79 -9.25
C GLN A 143 0.33 -18.19 -9.78
#